data_AF-A0A164QLU8-F1
#
_entry.id   AF-A0A164QLU8-F1
#
_cell.length_a   1.000
_cell.length_b   1.000
_cell.length_c   1.000
_cell.angle_alpha   90.00
_cell.angle_beta   90.00
_cell.angle_gamma   90.00
#
_symmetry.space_group_name_H-M   'P 1'
#
loop_
_entity.id
_entity.type
_entity.pdbx_description
1 polymer ?
#
loop_
_entity_poly.entity_id
_entity_poly.type
_entity_poly.pdbx_seq_one_letter_code
_entity_poly.pdbx_strand_id
1 'polypeptide(L)'
;MSRAAERRLLQFLKDILQPKYVKLHPDDLGTYLEEIILEDPDDFIPNRDPYGEARSWGLRPYDEDGNEWVDLMKIMNRRMYAQMMYMSWEPGYPEEQFVKALAIKKAEKLKAMDINDLRRRDFIIKISMPDIPSKFRTLDYVRTHLKKGALGDNLIYRRFKVSGGINLEALQDKVIQPVMGWERNLHAYVFMELTEGACFGPRNPSTVDVAHKGTICYDWLKADDYVLAHLVQKKGDKMEYLYDFGDRFLHWLEVEDVLPVEESDGAVVVLEGRGMCPAENSSGNRTWAGKMYSYYHGTPEEKQQVLREMNYAPNYKGKSIDGRYDLLRFSVDECQNDIAVALGSHSSVRSGGKQYVQQFYPGSLHFGGDRKKGQSISKTFDPETMCEDHPNYLQETISERRDRTKVALCAACGTPHDLKACSRCKTIWYCGSAHQKQHWRTHKPTCVPISKPT
;
A
#
# COMPACT_ATOMS: atom_id res chain seq x y z
N MET A 1 19.77 4.32 46.33
CA MET A 1 18.36 4.20 46.80
C MET A 1 18.15 2.79 47.36
N SER A 2 17.32 2.62 48.39
CA SER A 2 16.96 1.28 48.88
C SER A 2 15.98 0.60 47.91
N ARG A 3 16.02 -0.74 47.79
CA ARG A 3 15.05 -1.51 46.96
C ARG A 3 13.59 -1.21 47.31
N ALA A 4 13.31 -0.78 48.54
CA ALA A 4 11.98 -0.38 48.99
C ALA A 4 11.57 1.01 48.47
N ALA A 5 12.51 1.96 48.39
CA ALA A 5 12.25 3.27 47.80
C ALA A 5 12.05 3.19 46.28
N GLU A 6 12.81 2.31 45.61
CA GLU A 6 12.64 2.00 44.19
C GLU A 6 11.28 1.34 43.91
N ARG A 7 10.86 0.37 44.73
CA ARG A 7 9.51 -0.23 44.63
C ARG A 7 8.38 0.76 44.89
N ARG A 8 8.54 1.69 45.84
CA ARG A 8 7.53 2.73 46.12
C ARG A 8 7.47 3.77 45.01
N LEU A 9 8.60 4.15 44.42
CA LEU A 9 8.65 5.04 43.26
C LEU A 9 8.02 4.36 42.03
N LEU A 10 8.32 3.08 41.81
CA LEU A 10 7.69 2.27 40.75
C LEU A 10 6.19 2.12 40.97
N GLN A 11 5.73 1.93 42.20
CA GLN A 11 4.29 1.87 42.51
C GLN A 11 3.62 3.24 42.31
N PHE A 12 4.25 4.33 42.73
CA PHE A 12 3.75 5.70 42.54
C PHE A 12 3.69 6.10 41.06
N LEU A 13 4.71 5.73 40.27
CA LEU A 13 4.69 5.92 38.82
C LEU A 13 3.63 5.05 38.14
N LYS A 14 3.43 3.81 38.62
CA LYS A 14 2.31 2.96 38.19
C LYS A 14 0.95 3.57 38.51
N ASP A 15 0.80 4.28 39.62
CA ASP A 15 -0.48 4.87 40.03
C ASP A 15 -0.80 6.19 39.27
N ILE A 16 0.20 6.90 38.72
CA ILE A 16 0.02 8.12 37.91
C ILE A 16 -0.10 7.83 36.41
N LEU A 17 0.56 6.77 35.92
CA LEU A 17 0.56 6.33 34.52
C LEU A 17 -0.32 5.09 34.31
N GLN A 18 -1.45 4.98 35.02
CA GLN A 18 -2.40 3.91 34.76
C GLN A 18 -2.99 4.08 33.35
N PRO A 19 -2.88 3.08 32.47
CA PRO A 19 -3.53 3.15 31.17
C PRO A 19 -5.05 3.26 31.35
N LYS A 20 -5.68 4.20 30.63
CA LYS A 20 -7.14 4.40 30.72
C LYS A 20 -7.92 3.30 30.00
N TYR A 21 -7.37 2.78 28.91
CA TYR A 21 -8.03 1.79 28.05
C TYR A 21 -7.20 0.52 27.83
N VAL A 22 -5.92 0.65 27.49
CA VAL A 22 -5.08 -0.49 27.10
C VAL A 22 -4.71 -1.38 28.28
N LYS A 23 -4.58 -2.68 28.05
CA LYS A 23 -4.10 -3.62 29.07
C LYS A 23 -2.64 -3.96 28.79
N LEU A 24 -1.77 -3.67 29.76
CA LEU A 24 -0.39 -4.12 29.74
C LEU A 24 -0.30 -5.57 30.24
N HIS A 25 0.62 -6.34 29.66
CA HIS A 25 1.01 -7.64 30.22
C HIS A 25 1.47 -7.45 31.68
N PRO A 26 1.20 -8.39 32.62
CA PRO A 26 1.58 -8.23 34.03
C PRO A 26 3.07 -7.92 34.27
N ASP A 27 3.94 -8.43 33.40
CA ASP A 27 5.39 -8.21 33.43
C ASP A 27 5.86 -6.98 32.63
N ASP A 28 4.96 -6.32 31.90
CA ASP A 28 5.29 -5.13 31.12
C ASP A 28 5.18 -3.87 31.98
N LEU A 29 6.31 -3.20 32.19
CA LEU A 29 6.38 -1.95 32.95
C LEU A 29 6.07 -0.71 32.09
N GLY A 30 5.70 -0.87 30.82
CA GLY A 30 5.49 0.23 29.88
C GLY A 30 6.79 0.83 29.34
N THR A 31 7.92 0.12 29.47
CA THR A 31 9.22 0.62 29.00
C THR A 31 9.17 0.90 27.50
N TYR A 32 9.61 2.10 27.10
CA TYR A 32 9.58 2.63 25.73
C TYR A 32 8.18 2.80 25.11
N LEU A 33 7.10 2.61 25.87
CA LEU A 33 5.75 2.85 25.38
C LEU A 33 5.51 4.36 25.18
N GLU A 34 4.78 4.72 24.14
CA GLU A 34 4.36 6.10 23.92
C GLU A 34 3.25 6.48 24.92
N GLU A 35 3.37 7.65 25.55
CA GLU A 35 2.42 8.10 26.57
C GLU A 35 1.01 8.23 26.01
N ILE A 36 0.88 8.61 24.74
CA ILE A 36 -0.39 8.73 24.02
C ILE A 36 -1.19 7.41 23.99
N ILE A 37 -0.52 6.27 24.09
CA ILE A 37 -1.16 4.93 24.09
C ILE A 37 -1.83 4.64 25.44
N LEU A 38 -1.48 5.40 26.49
CA LEU A 38 -2.09 5.29 27.82
C LEU A 38 -3.37 6.13 27.96
N GLU A 39 -3.68 6.97 26.97
CA GLU A 39 -4.87 7.81 26.94
C GLU A 39 -6.16 6.98 26.73
N ASP A 40 -7.30 7.68 26.74
CA ASP A 40 -8.60 7.10 26.41
C ASP A 40 -8.91 7.35 24.92
N PRO A 41 -9.12 6.31 24.10
CA PRO A 41 -9.50 6.44 22.69
C PRO A 41 -10.76 7.29 22.45
N ASP A 42 -11.66 7.38 23.44
CA ASP A 42 -12.89 8.16 23.29
C ASP A 42 -12.66 9.67 23.33
N ASP A 43 -11.68 10.11 24.13
CA ASP A 43 -11.28 11.52 24.26
C ASP A 43 -10.09 11.90 23.37
N PHE A 44 -9.47 10.91 22.72
CA PHE A 44 -8.27 11.09 21.93
C PHE A 44 -8.45 12.09 20.77
N ILE A 45 -7.50 13.01 20.65
CA ILE A 45 -7.40 14.00 19.56
C ILE A 45 -6.11 13.72 18.77
N PRO A 46 -6.20 13.46 17.45
CA PRO A 46 -5.03 13.16 16.66
C PRO A 46 -4.10 14.38 16.55
N ASN A 47 -2.80 14.13 16.68
CA ASN A 47 -1.78 15.13 16.32
C ASN A 47 -1.90 15.48 14.83
N ARG A 48 -1.74 16.77 14.53
CA ARG A 48 -1.78 17.31 13.17
C ARG A 48 -0.51 18.04 12.86
N ASP A 49 -0.10 17.98 11.60
CA ASP A 49 1.00 18.78 11.08
C ASP A 49 0.58 20.27 10.94
N PRO A 50 1.53 21.18 10.63
CA PRO A 50 1.24 22.60 10.41
C PRO A 50 0.25 22.89 9.26
N TYR A 51 -0.08 21.88 8.44
CA TYR A 51 -1.05 21.96 7.35
C TYR A 51 -2.44 21.44 7.77
N GLY A 52 -2.59 21.02 9.03
CA GLY A 52 -3.83 20.47 9.59
C GLY A 52 -4.07 19.00 9.27
N GLU A 53 -3.08 18.31 8.70
CA GLU A 53 -3.19 16.92 8.27
C GLU A 53 -2.72 15.96 9.39
N ALA A 54 -3.46 14.87 9.60
CA ALA A 54 -3.07 13.78 10.48
C ALA A 54 -2.70 12.54 9.66
N ARG A 55 -1.67 11.81 10.09
CA ARG A 55 -1.18 10.54 9.55
C ARG A 55 -1.08 9.53 10.68
N SER A 56 -1.10 8.23 10.36
CA SER A 56 -0.85 7.16 11.33
C SER A 56 -1.69 7.25 12.61
N TRP A 57 -2.99 7.54 12.46
CA TRP A 57 -3.96 7.81 13.52
C TRP A 57 -3.65 9.04 14.40
N GLY A 58 -2.72 9.91 13.98
CA GLY A 58 -2.26 11.06 14.75
C GLY A 58 -1.47 10.69 16.01
N LEU A 59 -0.88 9.50 16.05
CA LEU A 59 -0.21 8.99 17.26
C LEU A 59 1.17 9.63 17.52
N ARG A 60 1.70 10.34 16.53
CA ARG A 60 3.07 10.85 16.56
C ARG A 60 3.10 12.37 16.42
N PRO A 61 4.05 13.04 17.08
CA PRO A 61 4.24 14.46 16.91
C PRO A 61 4.82 14.78 15.53
N TYR A 62 4.73 16.05 15.13
CA TYR A 62 5.30 16.56 13.89
C TYR A 62 6.36 17.60 14.19
N ASP A 63 7.36 17.71 13.31
CA ASP A 63 8.30 18.82 13.31
C ASP A 63 7.70 20.09 12.65
N GLU A 64 8.46 21.19 12.68
CA GLU A 64 8.05 22.47 12.09
C GLU A 64 7.90 22.42 10.55
N ASP A 65 8.52 21.43 9.91
CA ASP A 65 8.47 21.18 8.48
C ASP A 65 7.29 20.30 8.06
N GLY A 66 6.53 19.78 9.04
CA GLY A 66 5.36 18.94 8.86
C GLY A 66 5.66 17.45 8.68
N ASN A 67 6.87 17.00 9.01
CA ASN A 67 7.22 15.59 8.98
C ASN A 67 6.86 14.92 10.29
N GLU A 68 6.30 13.72 10.20
CA GLU A 68 6.00 12.90 11.37
C GLU A 68 7.32 12.48 12.05
N TRP A 69 7.45 12.80 13.34
CA TRP A 69 8.61 12.41 14.14
C TRP A 69 8.50 10.94 14.54
N VAL A 70 9.34 10.10 13.95
CA VAL A 70 9.38 8.65 14.22
C VAL A 70 10.67 8.32 14.97
N ASP A 71 10.57 8.10 16.29
CA ASP A 71 11.68 7.55 17.07
C ASP A 71 11.83 6.05 16.81
N LEU A 72 12.51 5.73 15.71
CA LEU A 72 12.77 4.35 15.28
C LEU A 72 13.48 3.54 16.37
N MET A 73 14.41 4.15 17.11
CA MET A 73 15.14 3.47 18.17
C MET A 73 14.22 3.12 19.33
N LYS A 74 13.34 4.03 19.75
CA LYS A 74 12.33 3.76 20.78
C LYS A 74 11.36 2.67 20.35
N ILE A 75 10.86 2.70 19.12
CA ILE A 75 9.97 1.66 18.57
C ILE A 75 10.67 0.30 18.53
N MET A 76 11.92 0.25 18.05
CA MET A 76 12.71 -0.99 18.01
C MET A 76 12.98 -1.53 19.42
N ASN A 77 13.39 -0.67 20.35
CA ASN A 77 13.63 -1.05 21.74
C ASN A 77 12.34 -1.53 22.42
N ARG A 78 11.21 -0.86 22.17
CA ARG A 78 9.88 -1.28 22.64
C ARG A 78 9.56 -2.68 22.15
N ARG A 79 9.72 -2.94 20.85
CA ARG A 79 9.50 -4.26 20.26
C ARG A 79 10.43 -5.31 20.88
N MET A 80 11.73 -5.04 20.99
CA MET A 80 12.69 -5.98 21.57
C MET A 80 12.37 -6.32 23.03
N TYR A 81 11.98 -5.32 23.82
CA TYR A 81 11.61 -5.47 25.22
C TYR A 81 10.31 -6.28 25.40
N ALA A 82 9.28 -5.95 24.63
CA ALA A 82 7.92 -6.47 24.85
C ALA A 82 7.59 -7.73 24.05
N GLN A 83 8.30 -8.02 22.94
CA GLN A 83 7.85 -9.00 21.94
C GLN A 83 7.50 -10.38 22.49
N MET A 84 8.32 -10.90 23.43
CA MET A 84 8.10 -12.23 24.00
C MET A 84 6.88 -12.26 24.93
N MET A 85 6.57 -11.14 25.60
CA MET A 85 5.42 -11.02 26.49
C MET A 85 4.11 -11.08 25.71
N TYR A 86 4.07 -10.43 24.54
CA TYR A 86 2.85 -10.27 23.75
C TYR A 86 2.69 -11.26 22.60
N MET A 87 3.66 -12.15 22.35
CA MET A 87 3.60 -13.11 21.23
C MET A 87 2.37 -14.03 21.29
N SER A 88 1.95 -14.42 22.50
CA SER A 88 0.80 -15.31 22.72
C SER A 88 -0.16 -14.81 23.80
N TRP A 89 0.01 -13.57 24.25
CA TRP A 89 -0.83 -12.99 25.30
C TRP A 89 -1.95 -12.17 24.69
N GLU A 90 -3.19 -12.55 25.00
CA GLU A 90 -4.37 -11.76 24.71
C GLU A 90 -4.56 -10.70 25.81
N PRO A 91 -4.90 -9.44 25.46
CA PRO A 91 -5.42 -8.93 24.18
C PRO A 91 -4.39 -8.48 23.12
N GLY A 92 -3.10 -8.78 23.28
CA GLY A 92 -2.03 -8.37 22.37
C GLY A 92 -1.37 -7.03 22.72
N TYR A 93 -0.58 -6.47 21.81
CA TYR A 93 0.23 -5.27 22.06
C TYR A 93 -0.64 -4.04 22.41
N PRO A 94 -0.24 -3.20 23.40
CA PRO A 94 -0.99 -2.02 23.81
C PRO A 94 -1.27 -1.04 22.66
N GLU A 95 -0.28 -0.84 21.79
CA GLU A 95 -0.37 0.04 20.62
C GLU A 95 -1.45 -0.44 19.65
N GLU A 96 -1.56 -1.76 19.44
CA GLU A 96 -2.62 -2.35 18.61
C GLU A 96 -3.99 -2.26 19.29
N GLN A 97 -4.07 -2.44 20.60
CA GLN A 97 -5.33 -2.30 21.35
C GLN A 97 -5.90 -0.88 21.19
N PHE A 98 -5.05 0.14 21.36
CA PHE A 98 -5.45 1.54 21.21
C PHE A 98 -5.92 1.85 19.79
N VAL A 99 -5.13 1.46 18.77
CA VAL A 99 -5.50 1.69 17.36
C VAL A 99 -6.76 0.91 16.96
N LYS A 100 -6.98 -0.30 17.49
CA LYS A 100 -8.23 -1.04 17.25
C LYS A 100 -9.45 -0.29 17.78
N ALA A 101 -9.35 0.37 18.93
CA ALA A 101 -10.42 1.20 19.46
C ALA A 101 -10.72 2.40 18.55
N LEU A 102 -9.68 3.11 18.11
CA LEU A 102 -9.82 4.21 17.13
C LEU A 102 -10.44 3.73 15.82
N ALA A 103 -10.02 2.56 15.33
CA ALA A 103 -10.54 1.95 14.12
C ALA A 103 -12.03 1.59 14.26
N ILE A 104 -12.48 1.05 15.40
CA ILE A 104 -13.90 0.76 15.64
C ILE A 104 -14.73 2.04 15.58
N LYS A 105 -14.31 3.10 16.31
CA LYS A 105 -14.98 4.41 16.30
C LYS A 105 -15.04 5.00 14.89
N LYS A 106 -13.95 4.91 14.13
CA LYS A 106 -13.91 5.35 12.73
C LYS A 106 -14.86 4.53 11.85
N ALA A 107 -14.88 3.21 12.01
CA ALA A 107 -15.77 2.33 11.23
C ALA A 107 -17.25 2.67 11.45
N GLU A 108 -17.65 3.03 12.66
CA GLU A 108 -19.01 3.48 12.97
C GLU A 108 -19.37 4.78 12.25
N LYS A 109 -18.46 5.77 12.28
CA LYS A 109 -18.63 7.03 11.53
C LYS A 109 -18.76 6.77 10.02
N LEU A 110 -17.90 5.92 9.47
CA LEU A 110 -17.92 5.58 8.04
C LEU A 110 -19.18 4.82 7.64
N LYS A 111 -19.71 3.95 8.51
CA LYS A 111 -20.98 3.24 8.28
C LYS A 111 -22.18 4.18 8.23
N ALA A 112 -22.15 5.26 9.01
CA ALA A 112 -23.18 6.29 9.02
C ALA A 112 -23.06 7.33 7.89
N MET A 113 -21.96 7.30 7.13
CA MET A 113 -21.67 8.25 6.05
C MET A 113 -22.55 7.98 4.83
N ASP A 114 -23.25 9.00 4.32
CA ASP A 114 -23.98 8.88 3.06
C ASP A 114 -23.05 9.11 1.86
N ILE A 115 -22.82 8.03 1.11
CA ILE A 115 -21.99 8.02 -0.10
C ILE A 115 -22.73 7.39 -1.28
N ASN A 116 -24.05 7.22 -1.20
CA ASN A 116 -24.81 6.44 -2.18
C ASN A 116 -24.70 7.02 -3.59
N ASP A 117 -24.82 8.35 -3.72
CA ASP A 117 -24.62 9.08 -4.96
C ASP A 117 -23.15 8.98 -5.44
N LEU A 118 -22.21 9.27 -4.54
CA LEU A 118 -20.77 9.28 -4.83
C LEU A 118 -20.24 7.94 -5.34
N ARG A 119 -20.85 6.82 -4.93
CA ARG A 119 -20.50 5.48 -5.43
C ARG A 119 -20.72 5.34 -6.93
N ARG A 120 -21.65 6.11 -7.52
CA ARG A 120 -21.98 6.08 -8.95
C ARG A 120 -21.28 7.16 -9.76
N ARG A 121 -20.53 8.04 -9.10
CA ARG A 121 -19.83 9.16 -9.73
C ARG A 121 -18.38 8.81 -10.03
N ASP A 122 -17.89 9.30 -11.15
CA ASP A 122 -16.49 9.17 -11.53
C ASP A 122 -15.67 10.32 -10.94
N PHE A 123 -14.55 9.98 -10.32
CA PHE A 123 -13.58 10.89 -9.75
C PHE A 123 -12.41 11.03 -10.70
N ILE A 124 -11.98 12.27 -10.93
CA ILE A 124 -10.72 12.56 -11.60
C ILE A 124 -9.66 12.72 -10.52
N ILE A 125 -8.74 11.76 -10.46
CA ILE A 125 -7.70 11.69 -9.44
C ILE A 125 -6.35 12.00 -10.06
N LYS A 126 -5.59 12.88 -9.41
CA LYS A 126 -4.17 13.04 -9.64
C LYS A 126 -3.38 12.35 -8.53
N ILE A 127 -2.65 11.29 -8.88
CA ILE A 127 -1.65 10.67 -8.01
C ILE A 127 -0.27 11.22 -8.36
N SER A 128 0.48 11.66 -7.36
CA SER A 128 1.84 12.17 -7.52
C SER A 128 2.78 11.61 -6.46
N MET A 129 4.06 11.46 -6.80
CA MET A 129 5.09 11.08 -5.84
C MET A 129 5.78 12.33 -5.29
N PRO A 130 5.54 12.72 -4.02
CA PRO A 130 6.22 13.85 -3.41
C PRO A 130 7.72 13.64 -3.32
N ASP A 131 8.46 14.74 -3.19
CA ASP A 131 9.91 14.77 -3.00
C ASP A 131 10.75 14.21 -4.15
N ILE A 132 10.15 14.04 -5.33
CA ILE A 132 10.84 13.73 -6.58
C ILE A 132 10.71 14.95 -7.51
N PRO A 133 11.63 15.93 -7.44
CA PRO A 133 11.48 17.21 -8.11
C PRO A 133 11.64 17.12 -9.62
N SER A 134 10.88 17.94 -10.35
CA SER A 134 11.03 18.13 -11.79
C SER A 134 12.39 18.72 -12.19
N LYS A 135 13.03 19.44 -11.28
CA LYS A 135 14.42 19.89 -11.42
C LYS A 135 15.30 18.94 -10.63
N PHE A 136 16.19 18.20 -11.30
CA PHE A 136 17.05 17.25 -10.61
C PHE A 136 17.93 17.92 -9.56
N ARG A 137 18.06 17.25 -8.41
CA ARG A 137 18.80 17.71 -7.23
C ARG A 137 19.67 16.59 -6.70
N THR A 138 20.84 16.94 -6.17
CA THR A 138 21.69 15.98 -5.46
C THR A 138 20.96 15.42 -4.24
N LEU A 139 21.37 14.24 -3.80
CA LEU A 139 20.79 13.62 -2.61
C LEU A 139 20.96 14.48 -1.35
N ASP A 140 22.11 15.16 -1.22
CA ASP A 140 22.39 16.08 -0.12
C ASP A 140 21.40 17.26 -0.07
N TYR A 141 21.12 17.86 -1.24
CA TYR A 141 20.10 18.90 -1.36
C TYR A 141 18.71 18.39 -0.95
N VAL A 142 18.32 17.22 -1.45
CA VAL A 142 17.02 16.62 -1.13
C VAL A 142 16.89 16.29 0.36
N ARG A 143 17.97 15.87 1.02
CA ARG A 143 17.98 15.52 2.46
C ARG A 143 17.93 16.73 3.39
N THR A 144 18.34 17.89 2.91
CA THR A 144 18.36 19.14 3.71
C THR A 144 17.11 19.99 3.52
N HIS A 145 16.28 19.71 2.51
CA HIS A 145 15.05 20.45 2.22
C HIS A 145 13.83 19.60 2.60
N LEU A 146 13.54 19.53 3.90
CA LEU A 146 12.54 18.61 4.45
C LEU A 146 11.10 19.12 4.34
N LYS A 147 10.91 20.44 4.45
CA LYS A 147 9.58 21.07 4.36
C LYS A 147 8.78 20.66 3.13
N LYS A 148 7.50 20.34 3.35
CA LYS A 148 6.54 19.99 2.28
C LYS A 148 6.55 21.05 1.18
N GLY A 149 6.81 20.62 -0.06
CA GLY A 149 6.87 21.49 -1.24
C GLY A 149 8.18 22.25 -1.45
N ALA A 150 9.18 22.12 -0.57
CA ALA A 150 10.46 22.82 -0.71
C ALA A 150 11.26 22.44 -1.97
N LEU A 151 10.96 21.27 -2.55
CA LEU A 151 11.61 20.75 -3.75
C LEU A 151 10.92 21.20 -5.06
N GLY A 152 9.80 21.91 -4.97
CA GLY A 152 9.01 22.36 -6.12
C GLY A 152 8.09 21.27 -6.68
N ASP A 153 7.81 21.35 -7.99
CA ASP A 153 6.84 20.47 -8.65
C ASP A 153 7.31 19.00 -8.69
N ASN A 154 6.41 18.09 -8.32
CA ASN A 154 6.61 16.65 -8.39
C ASN A 154 6.69 16.18 -9.85
N LEU A 155 7.81 15.57 -10.23
CA LEU A 155 8.05 15.09 -11.59
C LEU A 155 7.07 13.97 -11.99
N ILE A 156 6.89 13.01 -11.09
CA ILE A 156 6.18 11.76 -11.36
C ILE A 156 4.74 11.91 -10.90
N TYR A 157 3.81 11.87 -11.86
CA TYR A 157 2.38 11.89 -11.60
C TYR A 157 1.58 11.15 -12.66
N ARG A 158 0.34 10.81 -12.33
CA ARG A 158 -0.67 10.26 -13.23
C ARG A 158 -2.01 10.93 -12.94
N ARG A 159 -2.79 11.18 -13.98
CA ARG A 159 -4.16 11.66 -13.88
C ARG A 159 -5.07 10.61 -14.48
N PHE A 160 -6.06 10.14 -13.72
CA PHE A 160 -6.94 9.07 -14.17
C PHE A 160 -8.35 9.24 -13.62
N LYS A 161 -9.32 8.72 -14.36
CA LYS A 161 -10.73 8.62 -13.99
C LYS A 161 -10.98 7.27 -13.32
N VAL A 162 -11.75 7.26 -12.23
CA VAL A 162 -12.19 6.04 -11.57
C VAL A 162 -13.51 6.24 -10.83
N SER A 163 -14.32 5.20 -10.72
CA SER A 163 -15.56 5.20 -9.91
C SER A 163 -15.27 5.48 -8.43
N GLY A 164 -16.04 6.39 -7.79
CA GLY A 164 -16.05 6.55 -6.33
C GLY A 164 -16.52 5.30 -5.59
N GLY A 165 -17.23 4.40 -6.28
CA GLY A 165 -17.65 3.10 -5.77
C GLY A 165 -16.59 2.00 -5.82
N ILE A 166 -15.39 2.27 -6.35
CA ILE A 166 -14.32 1.27 -6.41
C ILE A 166 -13.88 0.88 -4.99
N ASN A 167 -13.76 -0.42 -4.73
CA ASN A 167 -13.23 -0.92 -3.47
C ASN A 167 -11.75 -0.58 -3.31
N LEU A 168 -11.29 -0.24 -2.11
CA LEU A 168 -9.90 0.20 -1.90
C LEU A 168 -8.87 -0.91 -2.22
N GLU A 169 -9.20 -2.17 -1.96
CA GLU A 169 -8.33 -3.31 -2.33
C GLU A 169 -8.22 -3.45 -3.85
N ALA A 170 -9.34 -3.26 -4.56
CA ALA A 170 -9.37 -3.31 -6.03
C ALA A 170 -8.67 -2.09 -6.65
N LEU A 171 -8.89 -0.89 -6.09
CA LEU A 171 -8.18 0.33 -6.47
C LEU A 171 -6.67 0.14 -6.33
N GLN A 172 -6.20 -0.42 -5.23
CA GLN A 172 -4.79 -0.66 -5.04
C GLN A 172 -4.26 -1.70 -6.04
N ASP A 173 -4.85 -2.90 -6.05
CA ASP A 173 -4.32 -4.05 -6.79
C ASP A 173 -4.45 -3.90 -8.31
N LYS A 174 -5.57 -3.35 -8.78
CA LYS A 174 -5.95 -3.35 -10.21
C LYS A 174 -5.80 -2.00 -10.90
N VAL A 175 -5.61 -0.92 -10.15
CA VAL A 175 -5.55 0.43 -10.71
C VAL A 175 -4.24 1.11 -10.33
N ILE A 176 -4.00 1.41 -9.05
CA ILE A 176 -2.81 2.17 -8.63
C ILE A 176 -1.51 1.43 -8.94
N GLN A 177 -1.46 0.12 -8.69
CA GLN A 177 -0.30 -0.71 -9.02
C GLN A 177 0.10 -0.57 -10.50
N PRO A 178 -0.76 -0.88 -11.50
CA PRO A 178 -0.41 -0.67 -12.91
C PRO A 178 -0.27 0.82 -13.31
N VAL A 179 -1.04 1.74 -12.72
CA VAL A 179 -0.92 3.19 -12.99
C VAL A 179 0.48 3.72 -12.66
N MET A 180 1.06 3.23 -11.56
CA MET A 180 2.42 3.55 -11.15
C MET A 180 3.44 2.55 -11.69
N GLY A 181 3.00 1.51 -12.41
CA GLY A 181 3.86 0.46 -12.93
C GLY A 181 4.53 -0.41 -11.86
N TRP A 182 3.97 -0.48 -10.64
CA TRP A 182 4.44 -1.32 -9.54
C TRP A 182 4.12 -2.80 -9.76
N GLU A 183 4.90 -3.69 -9.13
CA GLU A 183 4.66 -5.12 -9.20
C GLU A 183 3.53 -5.52 -8.23
N ARG A 184 2.41 -5.98 -8.79
CA ARG A 184 1.24 -6.36 -8.00
C ARG A 184 1.59 -7.40 -6.96
N ASN A 185 1.09 -7.24 -5.72
CA ASN A 185 1.27 -8.20 -4.62
C ASN A 185 2.72 -8.37 -4.11
N LEU A 186 3.65 -7.48 -4.49
CA LEU A 186 5.03 -7.55 -4.02
C LEU A 186 5.21 -7.05 -2.59
N HIS A 187 4.60 -5.91 -2.27
CA HIS A 187 4.70 -5.28 -0.98
C HIS A 187 3.34 -4.99 -0.33
N ALA A 188 3.35 -4.68 0.96
CA ALA A 188 2.19 -4.17 1.67
C ALA A 188 1.89 -2.72 1.28
N TYR A 189 0.72 -2.25 1.66
CA TYR A 189 0.28 -0.88 1.40
C TYR A 189 -0.64 -0.38 2.50
N VAL A 190 -0.81 0.94 2.56
CA VAL A 190 -1.84 1.59 3.37
C VAL A 190 -2.34 2.86 2.67
N PHE A 191 -3.65 3.08 2.72
CA PHE A 191 -4.24 4.39 2.45
C PHE A 191 -4.47 5.13 3.76
N MET A 192 -4.27 6.45 3.74
CA MET A 192 -4.48 7.31 4.90
C MET A 192 -5.39 8.48 4.52
N GLU A 193 -6.51 8.66 5.23
CA GLU A 193 -7.24 9.93 5.12
C GLU A 193 -6.63 10.96 6.09
N LEU A 194 -6.48 12.19 5.62
CA LEU A 194 -5.67 13.18 6.31
C LEU A 194 -6.42 13.94 7.41
N THR A 195 -7.69 13.62 7.67
CA THR A 195 -8.46 14.27 8.74
C THR A 195 -8.18 13.68 10.10
N GLU A 196 -8.31 12.37 10.29
CA GLU A 196 -8.02 11.71 11.58
C GLU A 196 -6.76 10.82 11.48
N GLY A 197 -6.15 10.75 10.29
CA GLY A 197 -5.02 9.89 10.01
C GLY A 197 -5.40 8.42 9.98
N ALA A 198 -6.68 8.06 9.84
CA ALA A 198 -7.08 6.67 9.88
C ALA A 198 -6.47 5.88 8.72
N CYS A 199 -6.08 4.66 9.03
CA CYS A 199 -5.34 3.82 8.11
C CYS A 199 -6.23 2.72 7.54
N PHE A 200 -6.13 2.48 6.23
CA PHE A 200 -6.84 1.42 5.52
C PHE A 200 -5.83 0.54 4.78
N GLY A 201 -5.71 -0.71 5.20
CA GLY A 201 -4.70 -1.64 4.70
C GLY A 201 -5.26 -3.02 4.35
N PRO A 202 -4.43 -3.89 3.74
CA PRO A 202 -4.85 -5.19 3.28
C PRO A 202 -5.31 -6.09 4.43
N ARG A 203 -6.22 -7.01 4.13
CA ARG A 203 -6.62 -8.06 5.08
C ARG A 203 -5.60 -9.18 5.09
N ASN A 204 -5.03 -9.46 6.26
CA ASN A 204 -4.09 -10.55 6.52
C ASN A 204 -2.92 -10.58 5.49
N PRO A 205 -2.16 -9.48 5.33
CA PRO A 205 -1.03 -9.47 4.41
C PRO A 205 0.10 -10.39 4.92
N SER A 206 0.85 -10.98 3.99
CA SER A 206 1.98 -11.87 4.29
C SER A 206 3.28 -11.48 3.59
N THR A 207 3.34 -10.29 2.98
CA THR A 207 4.58 -9.76 2.38
C THR A 207 5.58 -9.47 3.50
N VAL A 208 6.88 -9.57 3.18
CA VAL A 208 7.97 -9.50 4.20
C VAL A 208 7.99 -8.15 4.92
N ASP A 209 7.69 -7.08 4.18
CA ASP A 209 7.70 -5.71 4.66
C ASP A 209 6.61 -5.42 5.72
N VAL A 210 5.60 -6.27 5.90
CA VAL A 210 4.62 -6.18 7.00
C VAL A 210 5.32 -6.19 8.37
N ALA A 211 6.53 -6.73 8.47
CA ALA A 211 7.35 -6.63 9.67
C ALA A 211 7.58 -5.18 10.15
N HIS A 212 7.47 -4.20 9.25
CA HIS A 212 7.58 -2.77 9.54
C HIS A 212 6.25 -2.10 9.95
N LYS A 213 5.13 -2.86 10.08
CA LYS A 213 3.80 -2.33 10.45
C LYS A 213 3.82 -1.35 11.64
N GLY A 214 4.57 -1.67 12.69
CA GLY A 214 4.69 -0.82 13.90
C GLY A 214 5.35 0.54 13.64
N THR A 215 6.11 0.66 12.54
CA THR A 215 6.69 1.94 12.10
C THR A 215 5.78 2.72 11.15
N ILE A 216 4.68 2.11 10.68
CA ILE A 216 3.69 2.75 9.82
C ILE A 216 2.51 3.23 10.67
N CYS A 217 1.61 2.34 11.08
CA CYS A 217 0.35 2.73 11.76
C CYS A 217 -0.14 1.77 12.86
N TYR A 218 0.64 0.74 13.22
CA TYR A 218 0.31 -0.32 14.18
C TYR A 218 -0.88 -1.24 13.80
N ASP A 219 -2.00 -0.70 13.34
CA ASP A 219 -3.11 -1.46 12.74
C ASP A 219 -3.95 -0.55 11.83
N TRP A 220 -4.92 -1.14 11.13
CA TRP A 220 -5.73 -0.47 10.12
C TRP A 220 -7.12 -1.10 9.97
N LEU A 221 -8.04 -0.28 9.45
CA LEU A 221 -9.30 -0.70 8.87
C LEU A 221 -9.03 -1.55 7.62
N LYS A 222 -9.81 -2.62 7.42
CA LYS A 222 -9.53 -3.54 6.31
C LYS A 222 -10.03 -2.93 5.00
N ALA A 223 -9.11 -2.63 4.09
CA ALA A 223 -9.37 -1.91 2.84
C ALA A 223 -10.46 -2.58 1.99
N ASP A 224 -10.57 -3.91 2.04
CA ASP A 224 -11.60 -4.65 1.31
C ASP A 224 -13.03 -4.45 1.85
N ASP A 225 -13.22 -3.72 2.95
CA ASP A 225 -14.55 -3.35 3.47
C ASP A 225 -15.01 -1.94 3.06
N TYR A 226 -14.11 -1.15 2.44
CA TYR A 226 -14.37 0.25 2.10
C TYR A 226 -14.18 0.53 0.60
N VAL A 227 -14.74 1.65 0.17
CA VAL A 227 -14.64 2.17 -1.22
C VAL A 227 -14.04 3.57 -1.21
N LEU A 228 -13.54 4.04 -2.35
CA LEU A 228 -12.90 5.36 -2.51
C LEU A 228 -13.72 6.51 -1.90
N ALA A 229 -15.04 6.51 -2.13
CA ALA A 229 -15.95 7.53 -1.63
C ALA A 229 -16.02 7.66 -0.08
N HIS A 230 -15.52 6.67 0.68
CA HIS A 230 -15.39 6.80 2.14
C HIS A 230 -14.20 7.68 2.56
N LEU A 231 -13.17 7.81 1.72
CA LEU A 231 -11.94 8.54 2.02
C LEU A 231 -11.98 9.96 1.43
N VAL A 232 -12.56 10.12 0.24
CA VAL A 232 -12.66 11.39 -0.48
C VAL A 232 -14.05 11.54 -1.12
N GLN A 233 -14.60 12.75 -1.14
CA GLN A 233 -16.01 12.99 -1.51
C GLN A 233 -16.16 14.13 -2.52
N LYS A 234 -15.28 15.13 -2.50
CA LYS A 234 -15.38 16.33 -3.33
C LYS A 234 -14.02 16.75 -3.89
N LYS A 235 -14.08 17.64 -4.89
CA LYS A 235 -12.91 18.31 -5.44
C LYS A 235 -12.07 18.96 -4.34
N GLY A 236 -10.76 18.77 -4.41
CA GLY A 236 -9.76 19.26 -3.46
C GLY A 236 -9.53 18.34 -2.27
N ASP A 237 -10.34 17.29 -2.07
CA ASP A 237 -10.06 16.28 -1.05
C ASP A 237 -8.77 15.54 -1.38
N LYS A 238 -8.02 15.19 -0.33
CA LYS A 238 -6.70 14.56 -0.41
C LYS A 238 -6.62 13.33 0.47
N MET A 239 -5.85 12.35 0.01
CA MET A 239 -5.47 11.18 0.77
C MET A 239 -4.05 10.76 0.42
N GLU A 240 -3.43 9.99 1.29
CA GLU A 240 -2.11 9.42 1.05
C GLU A 240 -2.19 7.93 0.76
N TYR A 241 -1.27 7.47 -0.08
CA TYR A 241 -1.03 6.06 -0.36
C TYR A 241 0.45 5.77 -0.13
N LEU A 242 0.74 4.91 0.83
CA LEU A 242 2.08 4.41 1.10
C LEU A 242 2.17 2.98 0.60
N TYR A 243 3.13 2.74 -0.28
CA TYR A 243 3.47 1.44 -0.84
C TYR A 243 4.88 1.04 -0.40
N ASP A 244 5.05 -0.24 -0.09
CA ASP A 244 6.28 -0.80 0.49
C ASP A 244 6.59 -0.23 1.87
N PHE A 245 6.35 -1.02 2.92
CA PHE A 245 6.60 -0.57 4.28
C PHE A 245 8.10 -0.50 4.62
N GLY A 246 8.96 -1.13 3.82
CA GLY A 246 10.41 -0.99 3.90
C GLY A 246 10.87 0.33 3.29
N ASP A 247 10.67 0.50 1.98
CA ASP A 247 11.15 1.66 1.23
C ASP A 247 10.30 2.93 1.42
N ARG A 248 9.03 2.76 1.75
CA ARG A 248 8.05 3.83 2.01
C ARG A 248 7.86 4.77 0.81
N PHE A 249 7.47 4.19 -0.32
CA PHE A 249 7.05 5.00 -1.48
C PHE A 249 5.73 5.71 -1.17
N LEU A 250 5.84 7.00 -0.86
CA LEU A 250 4.70 7.86 -0.57
C LEU A 250 4.09 8.39 -1.86
N HIS A 251 2.77 8.48 -1.89
CA HIS A 251 2.01 9.06 -2.98
C HIS A 251 0.92 9.96 -2.41
N TRP A 252 0.73 11.13 -3.03
CA TRP A 252 -0.39 12.02 -2.77
C TRP A 252 -1.45 11.82 -3.82
N LEU A 253 -2.69 11.57 -3.40
CA LEU A 253 -3.86 11.52 -4.25
C LEU A 253 -4.75 12.73 -3.98
N GLU A 254 -5.06 13.48 -5.02
CA GLU A 254 -5.94 14.63 -4.97
C GLU A 254 -7.12 14.44 -5.93
N VAL A 255 -8.34 14.74 -5.45
CA VAL A 255 -9.54 14.79 -6.29
C VAL A 255 -9.56 16.11 -7.06
N GLU A 256 -9.26 16.08 -8.36
CA GLU A 256 -9.33 17.27 -9.21
C GLU A 256 -10.74 17.60 -9.66
N ASP A 257 -11.59 16.58 -9.78
CA ASP A 257 -13.00 16.74 -10.13
C ASP A 257 -13.84 15.52 -9.72
N VAL A 258 -15.16 15.72 -9.60
CA VAL A 258 -16.15 14.66 -9.40
C VAL A 258 -17.26 14.85 -10.44
N LEU A 259 -17.31 13.97 -11.43
CA LEU A 259 -18.25 14.07 -12.54
C LEU A 259 -19.69 13.81 -12.07
N PRO A 260 -20.71 14.46 -12.65
CA PRO A 260 -22.11 14.13 -12.35
C PRO A 260 -22.43 12.68 -12.75
N VAL A 261 -23.49 12.11 -12.16
CA VAL A 261 -23.87 10.70 -12.37
C VAL A 261 -24.13 10.40 -13.84
N GLU A 262 -24.72 11.36 -14.56
CA GLU A 262 -25.08 11.25 -15.98
C GLU A 262 -23.86 11.16 -16.91
N GLU A 263 -22.70 11.69 -16.47
CA GLU A 263 -21.42 11.64 -17.19
C GLU A 263 -20.52 10.50 -16.70
N SER A 264 -20.96 9.75 -15.69
CA SER A 264 -20.16 8.70 -15.04
C SER A 264 -20.47 7.32 -15.63
N ASP A 265 -19.42 6.58 -16.01
CA ASP A 265 -19.52 5.21 -16.54
C ASP A 265 -18.83 4.18 -15.62
N GLY A 266 -18.14 4.65 -14.58
CA GLY A 266 -17.41 3.83 -13.62
C GLY A 266 -16.09 3.28 -14.15
N ALA A 267 -15.72 3.56 -15.40
CA ALA A 267 -14.54 3.00 -16.05
C ALA A 267 -13.24 3.60 -15.51
N VAL A 268 -12.18 2.80 -15.54
CA VAL A 268 -10.82 3.20 -15.24
C VAL A 268 -10.15 3.70 -16.51
N VAL A 269 -9.84 4.99 -16.57
CA VAL A 269 -9.26 5.63 -17.76
C VAL A 269 -8.07 6.49 -17.36
N VAL A 270 -6.89 6.21 -17.90
CA VAL A 270 -5.71 7.07 -17.77
C VAL A 270 -5.83 8.24 -18.72
N LEU A 271 -5.69 9.45 -18.20
CA LEU A 271 -5.86 10.69 -18.96
C LEU A 271 -4.51 11.28 -19.38
N GLU A 272 -3.54 11.27 -18.46
CA GLU A 272 -2.19 11.78 -18.69
C GLU A 272 -1.23 11.30 -17.59
N GLY A 273 0.05 11.59 -17.75
CA GLY A 273 1.07 11.37 -16.72
C GLY A 273 2.46 11.75 -17.20
N ARG A 274 3.42 11.67 -16.28
CA ARG A 274 4.82 12.01 -16.54
C ARG A 274 5.78 11.17 -15.70
N GLY A 275 6.92 10.80 -16.29
CA GLY A 275 8.03 10.13 -15.61
C GLY A 275 7.78 8.67 -15.27
N MET A 276 8.84 7.86 -15.33
CA MET A 276 8.83 6.49 -14.81
C MET A 276 8.80 6.52 -13.28
N CYS A 277 8.01 5.64 -12.65
CA CYS A 277 8.06 5.48 -11.19
C CYS A 277 9.40 4.86 -10.75
N PRO A 278 9.85 5.04 -9.50
CA PRO A 278 11.10 4.48 -9.03
C PRO A 278 11.22 2.97 -9.29
N ALA A 279 12.45 2.47 -9.38
CA ALA A 279 12.68 1.03 -9.37
C ALA A 279 12.13 0.42 -8.06
N GLU A 280 11.49 -0.75 -8.11
CA GLU A 280 11.13 -1.51 -6.91
C GLU A 280 12.38 -1.76 -6.04
N ASN A 281 12.26 -1.67 -4.71
CA ASN A 281 13.37 -1.83 -3.76
C ASN A 281 14.50 -0.77 -3.93
N SER A 282 14.13 0.49 -4.20
CA SER A 282 15.06 1.60 -4.45
C SER A 282 15.12 2.69 -3.36
N SER A 283 14.65 2.39 -2.14
CA SER A 283 14.81 3.20 -0.93
C SER A 283 14.03 4.52 -0.90
N GLY A 284 12.81 4.51 -1.43
CA GLY A 284 11.85 5.60 -1.28
C GLY A 284 12.11 6.83 -2.14
N ASN A 285 11.17 7.79 -2.06
CA ASN A 285 11.08 8.93 -2.98
C ASN A 285 12.34 9.80 -3.00
N ARG A 286 12.80 10.24 -1.82
CA ARG A 286 13.95 11.15 -1.69
C ARG A 286 15.26 10.54 -2.18
N THR A 287 15.47 9.25 -1.91
CA THR A 287 16.66 8.54 -2.41
C THR A 287 16.59 8.41 -3.92
N TRP A 288 15.41 8.08 -4.47
CA TRP A 288 15.22 8.01 -5.91
C TRP A 288 15.46 9.35 -6.62
N ALA A 289 15.05 10.47 -6.01
CA ALA A 289 15.36 11.80 -6.54
C ALA A 289 16.87 12.04 -6.73
N GLY A 290 17.67 11.65 -5.74
CA GLY A 290 19.13 11.68 -5.83
C GLY A 290 19.67 10.73 -6.90
N LYS A 291 19.11 9.52 -7.02
CA LYS A 291 19.48 8.55 -8.07
C LYS A 291 19.20 9.07 -9.48
N MET A 292 18.09 9.79 -9.69
CA MET A 292 17.83 10.44 -10.97
C MET A 292 18.88 11.50 -11.30
N TYR A 293 19.31 12.31 -10.31
CA TYR A 293 20.43 13.23 -10.51
C TYR A 293 21.70 12.48 -10.93
N SER A 294 22.07 11.42 -10.21
CA SER A 294 23.23 10.60 -10.55
C SER A 294 23.14 9.97 -11.96
N TYR A 295 21.94 9.55 -12.38
CA TYR A 295 21.72 8.96 -13.71
C TYR A 295 21.94 9.96 -14.87
N TYR A 296 21.50 11.21 -14.70
CA TYR A 296 21.57 12.24 -15.74
C TYR A 296 22.82 13.14 -15.65
N HIS A 297 23.34 13.35 -14.45
CA HIS A 297 24.37 14.36 -14.15
C HIS A 297 25.54 13.84 -13.31
N GLY A 298 25.48 12.61 -12.81
CA GLY A 298 26.54 12.00 -12.03
C GLY A 298 27.74 11.51 -12.87
N THR A 299 28.72 10.94 -12.19
CA THR A 299 29.85 10.27 -12.84
C THR A 299 29.41 8.99 -13.56
N PRO A 300 30.22 8.43 -14.49
CA PRO A 300 29.93 7.15 -15.12
C PRO A 300 29.69 6.01 -14.11
N GLU A 301 30.43 5.99 -13.00
CA GLU A 301 30.31 4.99 -11.93
C GLU A 301 28.98 5.12 -11.19
N GLU A 302 28.59 6.35 -10.84
CA GLU A 302 27.30 6.64 -10.18
C GLU A 302 26.13 6.24 -11.07
N LYS A 303 26.19 6.61 -12.36
CA LYS A 303 25.20 6.20 -13.35
C LYS A 303 25.11 4.68 -13.49
N GLN A 304 26.25 3.99 -13.53
CA GLN A 304 26.29 2.54 -13.65
C GLN A 304 25.69 1.84 -12.42
N GLN A 305 25.84 2.42 -11.22
CA GLN A 305 25.19 1.90 -10.03
C GLN A 305 23.66 1.99 -10.13
N VAL A 306 23.13 3.13 -10.57
CA VAL A 306 21.68 3.31 -10.77
C VAL A 306 21.15 2.35 -11.83
N LEU A 307 21.88 2.19 -12.95
CA LEU A 307 21.53 1.23 -14.00
C LEU A 307 21.47 -0.22 -13.49
N ARG A 308 22.40 -0.64 -12.63
CA ARG A 308 22.37 -1.98 -12.03
C ARG A 308 21.09 -2.19 -11.23
N GLU A 309 20.75 -1.28 -10.33
CA GLU A 309 19.52 -1.38 -9.54
C GLU A 309 18.28 -1.47 -10.43
N MET A 310 18.20 -0.63 -11.46
CA MET A 310 17.08 -0.62 -12.41
C MET A 310 16.97 -1.92 -13.22
N ASN A 311 18.08 -2.54 -13.60
CA ASN A 311 18.06 -3.80 -14.35
C ASN A 311 17.51 -4.98 -13.52
N TYR A 312 17.69 -4.96 -12.20
CA TYR A 312 17.21 -6.01 -11.29
C TYR A 312 15.81 -5.77 -10.74
N ALA A 313 15.25 -4.57 -10.92
CA ALA A 313 13.95 -4.23 -10.38
C ALA A 313 12.80 -4.87 -11.18
N PRO A 314 11.87 -5.60 -10.52
CA PRO A 314 10.74 -6.25 -11.19
C PRO A 314 9.95 -5.35 -12.13
N ASN A 315 9.68 -4.11 -11.72
CA ASN A 315 8.91 -3.15 -12.50
C ASN A 315 9.66 -2.52 -13.70
N TYR A 316 10.96 -2.78 -13.85
CA TYR A 316 11.80 -2.27 -14.94
C TYR A 316 12.20 -3.36 -15.93
N LYS A 317 11.88 -4.62 -15.66
CA LYS A 317 12.19 -5.77 -16.52
C LYS A 317 11.68 -5.54 -17.95
N GLY A 318 12.59 -5.60 -18.92
CA GLY A 318 12.28 -5.45 -20.34
C GLY A 318 11.92 -4.01 -20.79
N LYS A 319 12.12 -3.00 -19.93
CA LYS A 319 11.83 -1.59 -20.26
C LYS A 319 13.05 -0.81 -20.80
N SER A 320 14.24 -1.39 -20.78
CA SER A 320 15.42 -0.75 -21.34
C SER A 320 15.39 -0.78 -22.87
N ILE A 321 15.85 0.31 -23.48
CA ILE A 321 16.06 0.44 -24.92
C ILE A 321 17.57 0.64 -25.12
N ASP A 322 18.22 -0.30 -25.81
CA ASP A 322 19.67 -0.32 -26.01
C ASP A 322 20.48 -0.14 -24.70
N GLY A 323 20.00 -0.78 -23.62
CA GLY A 323 20.62 -0.72 -22.29
C GLY A 323 20.44 0.61 -21.56
N ARG A 324 19.53 1.48 -22.01
CA ARG A 324 19.23 2.78 -21.39
C ARG A 324 17.75 2.88 -21.04
N TYR A 325 17.46 3.77 -20.09
CA TYR A 325 16.09 4.09 -19.67
C TYR A 325 15.81 5.57 -19.88
N ASP A 326 14.58 5.88 -20.28
CA ASP A 326 14.07 7.25 -20.33
C ASP A 326 13.17 7.51 -19.13
N LEU A 327 13.76 7.94 -18.01
CA LEU A 327 13.04 8.17 -16.76
C LEU A 327 12.01 9.31 -16.84
N LEU A 328 12.03 10.12 -17.89
CA LEU A 328 11.05 11.18 -18.12
C LEU A 328 9.82 10.70 -18.90
N ARG A 329 9.92 9.56 -19.59
CA ARG A 329 8.85 9.01 -20.42
C ARG A 329 7.67 8.51 -19.59
N PHE A 330 6.48 8.78 -20.11
CA PHE A 330 5.26 8.09 -19.74
C PHE A 330 4.41 7.89 -21.00
N SER A 331 3.79 6.72 -21.15
CA SER A 331 2.86 6.41 -22.23
C SER A 331 1.51 6.05 -21.65
N VAL A 332 0.48 6.81 -22.03
CA VAL A 332 -0.91 6.54 -21.64
C VAL A 332 -1.36 5.18 -22.16
N ASP A 333 -1.00 4.84 -23.41
CA ASP A 333 -1.40 3.58 -24.04
C ASP A 333 -0.77 2.36 -23.37
N GLU A 334 0.52 2.44 -23.01
CA GLU A 334 1.20 1.37 -22.28
C GLU A 334 0.57 1.19 -20.89
N CYS A 335 0.32 2.30 -20.19
CA CYS A 335 -0.30 2.25 -18.87
C CYS A 335 -1.73 1.70 -18.91
N GLN A 336 -2.52 2.09 -19.90
CA GLN A 336 -3.88 1.59 -20.09
C GLN A 336 -3.88 0.09 -20.44
N ASN A 337 -2.86 -0.39 -21.16
CA ASN A 337 -2.66 -1.82 -21.42
C ASN A 337 -2.31 -2.59 -20.13
N ASP A 338 -1.43 -2.05 -19.29
CA ASP A 338 -1.08 -2.65 -18.00
C ASP A 338 -2.31 -2.76 -17.08
N ILE A 339 -3.17 -1.74 -17.06
CA ILE A 339 -4.46 -1.78 -16.37
C ILE A 339 -5.36 -2.87 -16.98
N ALA A 340 -5.47 -2.96 -18.31
CA ALA A 340 -6.30 -3.98 -18.95
C ALA A 340 -5.84 -5.41 -18.61
N VAL A 341 -4.52 -5.65 -18.55
CA VAL A 341 -3.95 -6.93 -18.09
C VAL A 341 -4.30 -7.19 -16.63
N ALA A 342 -4.17 -6.17 -15.76
CA ALA A 342 -4.55 -6.30 -14.36
C ALA A 342 -6.04 -6.64 -14.21
N LEU A 343 -6.95 -5.90 -14.87
CA LEU A 343 -8.40 -6.11 -14.86
C LEU A 343 -8.81 -7.49 -15.40
N GLY A 344 -8.10 -8.01 -16.40
CA GLY A 344 -8.35 -9.34 -16.98
C GLY A 344 -7.88 -10.52 -16.11
N SER A 345 -7.10 -10.25 -15.06
CA SER A 345 -6.53 -11.27 -14.15
C SER A 345 -7.29 -11.34 -12.81
N HIS A 346 -7.06 -12.42 -12.04
CA HIS A 346 -7.60 -12.57 -10.69
C HIS A 346 -7.00 -11.57 -9.69
N SER A 347 -7.76 -11.19 -8.67
CA SER A 347 -7.25 -10.37 -7.55
C SER A 347 -6.11 -11.10 -6.84
N SER A 348 -5.15 -10.31 -6.37
CA SER A 348 -4.01 -10.85 -5.62
C SER A 348 -4.41 -11.44 -4.27
N VAL A 349 -3.74 -12.52 -3.85
CA VAL A 349 -4.01 -13.19 -2.58
C VAL A 349 -3.07 -12.64 -1.50
N ARG A 350 -3.58 -11.71 -0.68
CA ARG A 350 -2.76 -11.03 0.35
C ARG A 350 -2.15 -11.94 1.41
N SER A 351 -2.81 -13.06 1.73
CA SER A 351 -2.28 -14.07 2.65
C SER A 351 -1.17 -14.95 2.05
N GLY A 352 -0.79 -14.68 0.80
CA GLY A 352 0.35 -15.28 0.13
C GLY A 352 0.94 -14.29 -0.87
N GLY A 353 1.34 -13.13 -0.37
CA GLY A 353 2.08 -12.11 -1.11
C GLY A 353 3.36 -12.65 -1.76
N LYS A 354 3.91 -11.92 -2.73
CA LYS A 354 5.15 -12.33 -3.39
C LYS A 354 6.31 -12.32 -2.41
N GLN A 355 7.16 -13.34 -2.51
CA GLN A 355 8.35 -13.50 -1.69
C GLN A 355 9.48 -14.06 -2.55
N TYR A 356 10.67 -13.43 -2.46
CA TYR A 356 11.86 -13.96 -3.10
C TYR A 356 12.44 -15.09 -2.25
N VAL A 357 12.63 -16.25 -2.87
CA VAL A 357 13.18 -17.44 -2.21
C VAL A 357 14.58 -17.67 -2.74
N GLN A 358 15.57 -17.45 -1.87
CA GLN A 358 16.95 -17.83 -2.14
C GLN A 358 17.19 -19.26 -1.66
N GLN A 359 17.60 -20.14 -2.56
CA GLN A 359 17.85 -21.54 -2.23
C GLN A 359 19.33 -21.78 -1.93
N PHE A 360 19.63 -22.18 -0.70
CA PHE A 360 21.00 -22.54 -0.29
C PHE A 360 21.23 -24.06 -0.26
N TYR A 361 20.18 -24.85 -0.10
CA TYR A 361 20.20 -26.32 -0.05
C TYR A 361 18.79 -26.88 -0.29
N PRO A 362 18.64 -28.19 -0.62
CA PRO A 362 17.35 -28.84 -0.80
C PRO A 362 16.47 -28.71 0.44
N GLY A 363 15.22 -28.26 0.29
CA GLY A 363 14.27 -28.13 1.40
C GLY A 363 14.42 -26.87 2.26
N SER A 364 15.08 -25.83 1.73
CA SER A 364 15.09 -24.49 2.32
C SER A 364 13.66 -24.05 2.69
N LEU A 365 13.48 -23.52 3.91
CA LEU A 365 12.18 -23.25 4.53
C LEU A 365 11.24 -22.48 3.58
N HIS A 366 10.13 -23.12 3.22
CA HIS A 366 9.05 -22.46 2.49
C HIS A 366 8.16 -21.71 3.49
N PHE A 367 8.26 -20.39 3.48
CA PHE A 367 7.29 -19.55 4.16
C PHE A 367 6.01 -19.50 3.30
N GLY A 368 4.94 -20.11 3.79
CA GLY A 368 3.64 -20.10 3.12
C GLY A 368 2.55 -20.47 4.11
N GLY A 369 1.55 -19.61 4.25
CA GLY A 369 0.40 -19.89 5.10
C GLY A 369 -0.49 -20.99 4.53
N ASP A 370 -1.48 -21.41 5.31
CA ASP A 370 -2.49 -22.37 4.85
C ASP A 370 -3.23 -21.85 3.62
N ARG A 371 -3.20 -22.64 2.55
CA ARG A 371 -3.88 -22.34 1.30
C ARG A 371 -5.35 -22.73 1.41
N LYS A 372 -6.23 -21.83 0.98
CA LYS A 372 -7.67 -22.10 0.87
C LYS A 372 -7.96 -22.91 -0.40
N LYS A 373 -9.10 -23.59 -0.44
CA LYS A 373 -9.55 -24.33 -1.63
C LYS A 373 -9.50 -23.42 -2.87
N GLY A 374 -8.90 -23.90 -3.96
CA GLY A 374 -8.74 -23.16 -5.22
C GLY A 374 -7.59 -22.13 -5.21
N GLN A 375 -6.65 -22.26 -4.27
CA GLN A 375 -5.38 -21.53 -4.27
C GLN A 375 -4.21 -22.47 -4.56
N SER A 376 -3.22 -21.97 -5.30
CA SER A 376 -1.99 -22.66 -5.67
C SER A 376 -0.79 -21.71 -5.55
N ILE A 377 0.42 -22.25 -5.62
CA ILE A 377 1.65 -21.44 -5.61
C ILE A 377 2.11 -21.24 -7.06
N SER A 378 2.28 -19.98 -7.44
CA SER A 378 3.00 -19.61 -8.66
C SER A 378 4.48 -19.40 -8.31
N LYS A 379 5.38 -19.85 -9.19
CA LYS A 379 6.82 -19.61 -9.09
C LYS A 379 7.34 -19.04 -10.40
N THR A 380 8.15 -17.99 -10.30
CA THR A 380 8.87 -17.40 -11.43
C THR A 380 10.36 -17.46 -11.11
N PHE A 381 11.07 -18.33 -11.82
CA PHE A 381 12.49 -18.58 -11.59
C PHE A 381 13.36 -17.45 -12.11
N ASP A 382 14.41 -17.16 -11.35
CA ASP A 382 15.42 -16.16 -11.66
C ASP A 382 16.44 -16.76 -12.64
N PRO A 383 16.55 -16.23 -13.87
CA PRO A 383 17.48 -16.76 -14.86
C PRO A 383 18.96 -16.53 -14.49
N GLU A 384 19.26 -15.64 -13.55
CA GLU A 384 20.64 -15.34 -13.11
C GLU A 384 21.03 -16.12 -11.85
N THR A 385 20.32 -17.20 -11.52
CA THR A 385 20.68 -17.97 -10.33
C THR A 385 22.07 -18.61 -10.46
N MET A 386 22.89 -18.48 -9.42
CA MET A 386 24.25 -19.02 -9.40
C MET A 386 24.33 -20.56 -9.40
N CYS A 387 23.32 -21.25 -8.86
CA CYS A 387 23.26 -22.71 -8.78
C CYS A 387 22.08 -23.24 -9.60
N GLU A 388 22.36 -23.92 -10.70
CA GLU A 388 21.33 -24.50 -11.59
C GLU A 388 20.49 -25.57 -10.88
N ASP A 389 21.08 -26.31 -9.93
CA ASP A 389 20.37 -27.32 -9.14
C ASP A 389 19.38 -26.70 -8.13
N HIS A 390 19.60 -25.44 -7.75
CA HIS A 390 18.85 -24.71 -6.72
C HIS A 390 18.51 -23.29 -7.18
N PRO A 391 17.65 -23.14 -8.21
CA PRO A 391 17.33 -21.84 -8.76
C PRO A 391 16.55 -21.00 -7.76
N ASN A 392 16.90 -19.72 -7.65
CA ASN A 392 16.12 -18.73 -6.91
C ASN A 392 14.83 -18.47 -7.68
N TYR A 393 13.79 -18.09 -6.95
CA TYR A 393 12.52 -17.73 -7.59
C TYR A 393 11.73 -16.75 -6.74
N LEU A 394 10.89 -16.00 -7.43
CA LEU A 394 9.78 -15.29 -6.83
C LEU A 394 8.60 -16.26 -6.73
N GLN A 395 7.99 -16.38 -5.56
CA GLN A 395 6.76 -17.15 -5.39
C GLN A 395 5.61 -16.28 -4.89
N GLU A 396 4.38 -16.63 -5.24
CA GLU A 396 3.18 -16.08 -4.61
C GLU A 396 2.04 -17.10 -4.59
N THR A 397 1.05 -16.87 -3.73
CA THR A 397 -0.21 -17.60 -3.81
C THR A 397 -1.12 -16.94 -4.84
N ILE A 398 -1.60 -17.74 -5.79
CA ILE A 398 -2.61 -17.32 -6.77
C ILE A 398 -3.93 -18.03 -6.48
N SER A 399 -5.03 -17.49 -6.99
CA SER A 399 -6.32 -18.15 -6.95
C SER A 399 -6.95 -18.23 -8.34
N GLU A 400 -7.50 -19.39 -8.66
CA GLU A 400 -8.32 -19.61 -9.86
C GLU A 400 -9.81 -19.35 -9.58
N ARG A 401 -10.14 -18.97 -8.33
CA ARG A 401 -11.51 -18.66 -7.95
C ARG A 401 -11.91 -17.30 -8.44
N ARG A 402 -13.20 -17.18 -8.74
CA ARG A 402 -13.84 -15.89 -9.01
C ARG A 402 -13.58 -14.92 -7.85
N ASP A 403 -13.24 -13.69 -8.19
CA ASP A 403 -13.10 -12.61 -7.22
C ASP A 403 -14.41 -12.36 -6.48
N ARG A 404 -14.30 -11.96 -5.20
CA ARG A 404 -15.47 -11.65 -4.38
C ARG A 404 -16.19 -10.45 -4.97
N THR A 405 -17.52 -10.47 -4.96
CA THR A 405 -18.35 -9.41 -5.56
C THR A 405 -17.97 -8.01 -5.09
N LYS A 406 -17.58 -7.85 -3.81
CA LYS A 406 -17.20 -6.55 -3.24
C LYS A 406 -15.88 -5.95 -3.78
N VAL A 407 -14.99 -6.77 -4.34
CA VAL A 407 -13.71 -6.32 -4.93
C VAL A 407 -13.67 -6.55 -6.45
N ALA A 408 -14.73 -7.12 -7.01
CA ALA A 408 -14.81 -7.45 -8.42
C ALA A 408 -14.90 -6.19 -9.28
N LEU A 409 -14.24 -6.21 -10.43
CA LEU A 409 -14.30 -5.16 -11.44
C LEU A 409 -14.63 -5.80 -12.80
N CYS A 410 -15.20 -5.01 -13.71
CA CYS A 410 -15.34 -5.44 -15.09
C CYS A 410 -13.94 -5.63 -15.72
N ALA A 411 -13.68 -6.81 -16.27
CA ALA A 411 -12.39 -7.12 -16.87
C ALA A 411 -12.04 -6.31 -18.13
N ALA A 412 -13.00 -5.57 -18.70
CA ALA A 412 -12.77 -4.74 -19.89
C ALA A 412 -12.60 -3.25 -19.58
N CYS A 413 -13.42 -2.69 -18.67
CA CYS A 413 -13.41 -1.25 -18.38
C CYS A 413 -13.09 -0.89 -16.92
N GLY A 414 -13.08 -1.85 -16.00
CA GLY A 414 -12.77 -1.61 -14.60
C GLY A 414 -13.93 -1.10 -13.75
N THR A 415 -15.14 -0.94 -14.30
CA THR A 415 -16.30 -0.52 -13.50
C THR A 415 -16.64 -1.55 -12.41
N PRO A 416 -16.95 -1.12 -11.17
CA PRO A 416 -17.44 -2.00 -10.12
C PRO A 416 -18.95 -2.28 -10.23
N HIS A 417 -19.64 -1.68 -11.20
CA HIS A 417 -21.10 -1.65 -11.27
C HIS A 417 -21.70 -2.73 -12.19
N ASP A 418 -22.88 -3.22 -11.81
CA ASP A 418 -23.75 -4.09 -12.63
C ASP A 418 -23.07 -5.36 -13.18
N LEU A 419 -22.17 -5.95 -12.37
CA LEU A 419 -21.32 -7.05 -12.77
C LEU A 419 -22.05 -8.39 -12.88
N LYS A 420 -21.78 -9.10 -13.98
CA LYS A 420 -22.22 -10.46 -14.26
C LYS A 420 -21.01 -11.34 -14.54
N ALA A 421 -21.00 -12.53 -13.95
CA ALA A 421 -19.92 -13.48 -14.18
C ALA A 421 -20.02 -14.08 -15.60
N CYS A 422 -18.88 -14.33 -16.22
CA CYS A 422 -18.74 -15.01 -17.52
C CYS A 422 -19.66 -16.23 -17.58
N SER A 423 -20.53 -16.32 -18.59
CA SER A 423 -21.52 -17.39 -18.70
C SER A 423 -20.91 -18.79 -18.77
N ARG A 424 -19.66 -18.92 -19.25
CA ARG A 424 -18.94 -20.18 -19.45
C ARG A 424 -18.12 -20.61 -18.23
N CYS A 425 -17.11 -19.84 -17.84
CA CYS A 425 -16.22 -20.20 -16.72
C CYS A 425 -16.71 -19.72 -15.35
N LYS A 426 -17.57 -18.69 -15.31
CA LYS A 426 -17.99 -18.00 -14.08
C LYS A 426 -16.82 -17.52 -13.21
N THR A 427 -15.62 -17.29 -13.75
CA THR A 427 -14.45 -16.81 -12.98
C THR A 427 -14.16 -15.33 -13.16
N ILE A 428 -14.53 -14.75 -14.30
CA ILE A 428 -14.29 -13.33 -14.64
C ILE A 428 -15.61 -12.55 -14.66
N TRP A 429 -15.56 -11.25 -14.32
CA TRP A 429 -16.71 -10.35 -14.24
C TRP A 429 -16.78 -9.35 -15.40
N TYR A 430 -18.01 -9.05 -15.84
CA TYR A 430 -18.29 -8.06 -16.88
C TYR A 430 -19.56 -7.27 -16.53
N CYS A 431 -19.60 -5.96 -16.76
CA CYS A 431 -20.83 -5.18 -16.60
C CYS A 431 -21.84 -5.38 -17.76
N GLY A 432 -21.43 -6.07 -18.84
CA GLY A 432 -22.30 -6.34 -19.97
C GLY A 432 -21.69 -7.28 -21.02
N SER A 433 -22.53 -7.73 -21.96
CA SER A 433 -22.11 -8.64 -23.03
C SER A 433 -21.16 -7.96 -24.04
N ALA A 434 -21.25 -6.65 -24.23
CA ALA A 434 -20.33 -5.88 -25.06
C ALA A 434 -18.89 -5.97 -24.54
N HIS A 435 -18.69 -5.71 -23.24
CA HIS A 435 -17.37 -5.82 -22.59
C HIS A 435 -16.86 -7.26 -22.52
N GLN A 436 -17.76 -8.25 -22.38
CA GLN A 436 -17.36 -9.65 -22.53
C GLN A 436 -16.81 -9.93 -23.94
N LYS A 437 -17.44 -9.40 -25.01
CA LYS A 437 -16.96 -9.56 -26.39
C LYS A 437 -15.62 -8.86 -26.62
N GLN A 438 -15.43 -7.66 -26.05
CA GLN A 438 -14.18 -6.91 -26.14
C GLN A 438 -13.00 -7.69 -25.52
N HIS A 439 -13.18 -8.20 -24.29
CA HIS A 439 -12.16 -8.99 -23.59
C HIS A 439 -12.03 -10.43 -24.09
N TRP A 440 -12.94 -10.91 -24.97
CA TRP A 440 -12.99 -12.31 -25.36
C TRP A 440 -11.71 -12.81 -26.02
N ARG A 441 -11.01 -11.95 -26.78
CA ARG A 441 -9.77 -12.34 -27.49
C ARG A 441 -8.68 -12.84 -26.54
N THR A 442 -8.50 -12.16 -25.40
CA THR A 442 -7.51 -12.50 -24.37
C THR A 442 -8.05 -13.53 -23.38
N HIS A 443 -9.36 -13.57 -23.13
CA HIS A 443 -9.97 -14.50 -22.17
C HIS A 443 -10.25 -15.90 -22.74
N LYS A 444 -10.55 -16.01 -24.04
CA LYS A 444 -10.92 -17.30 -24.67
C LYS A 444 -9.94 -18.45 -24.38
N PRO A 445 -8.60 -18.24 -24.40
CA PRO A 445 -7.63 -19.30 -24.12
C PRO A 445 -7.71 -19.85 -22.70
N THR A 446 -8.09 -19.02 -21.71
CA THR A 446 -8.12 -19.38 -20.29
C THR A 446 -9.53 -19.68 -19.76
N CYS A 447 -10.56 -19.50 -20.59
CA CYS A 447 -11.96 -19.70 -20.20
C CYS A 447 -12.35 -21.20 -20.16
N VAL A 448 -12.16 -21.84 -19.01
CA VAL A 448 -12.53 -23.25 -18.77
C VAL A 448 -13.96 -23.35 -18.20
N PRO A 449 -14.87 -24.17 -18.78
CA PRO A 449 -16.20 -24.39 -18.22
C PRO A 449 -16.16 -25.01 -16.82
N ILE A 450 -17.08 -24.59 -15.94
CA ILE A 450 -17.28 -25.30 -14.66
C ILE A 450 -17.86 -26.67 -14.98
N SER A 451 -17.13 -27.75 -14.67
CA SER A 451 -17.71 -29.09 -14.66
C SER A 451 -18.87 -29.11 -13.68
N LYS A 452 -20.06 -29.53 -14.12
CA LYS A 452 -21.15 -29.81 -13.19
C LYS A 452 -20.62 -30.88 -12.21
N PRO A 453 -20.75 -30.69 -10.89
CA PRO A 453 -20.50 -31.80 -9.98
C PRO A 453 -21.46 -32.93 -10.38
N THR A 454 -20.88 -34.08 -10.73
CA THR A 454 -21.60 -35.34 -10.98
C THR A 454 -22.31 -35.80 -9.74
#